data_AF-A0A1I6XD74-F1
#
_entry.id   AF-A0A1I6XD74-F1
#
_cell.length_a   1.000
_cell.length_b   1.000
_cell.length_c   1.000
_cell.angle_alpha   90.00
_cell.angle_beta   90.00
_cell.angle_gamma   90.00
#
_symmetry.space_group_name_H-M   'P 1'
#
loop_
_entity.id
_entity.type
_entity.pdbx_description
1 polymer ?
#
loop_
_entity_poly.entity_id
_entity_poly.type
_entity_poly.pdbx_seq_one_letter_code
_entity_poly.pdbx_strand_id
1 'polypeptide(L)'
;MSVPIAIQLDAVQALGEELAALATELSGDADLCGSTAVSLATAAPGEVSEQAGATGQLWAVLVADLVAGAQAASVALLGAVLSYRLADAALSDRLLAARTAPPMGTR
;
A
#
# COMPACT_ATOMS: atom_id res chain seq x y z
N MET A 1 10.34 5.26 32.01
CA MET A 1 8.88 5.25 31.80
C MET A 1 8.63 4.99 30.33
N SER A 2 7.99 3.87 29.98
CA SER A 2 7.62 3.52 28.61
C SER A 2 6.38 4.33 28.22
N VAL A 3 6.49 5.17 27.19
CA VAL A 3 5.31 5.81 26.60
C VAL A 3 4.48 4.71 25.93
N PRO A 4 3.17 4.59 26.20
CA PRO A 4 2.35 3.67 25.43
C PRO A 4 2.40 4.12 23.98
N ILE A 5 2.88 3.24 23.09
CA ILE A 5 2.80 3.46 21.65
C ILE A 5 1.32 3.42 21.30
N ALA A 6 0.68 4.58 21.30
CA ALA A 6 -0.66 4.75 20.76
C ALA A 6 -0.53 4.71 19.23
N ILE A 7 -0.76 3.54 18.64
CA ILE A 7 -0.84 3.43 17.19
C ILE A 7 -2.08 4.20 16.74
N GLN A 8 -1.87 5.24 15.94
CA GLN A 8 -2.94 6.01 15.30
C GLN A 8 -3.47 5.21 14.10
N LEU A 9 -4.34 4.22 14.36
CA LEU A 9 -4.82 3.29 13.32
C LEU A 9 -5.50 4.00 12.14
N ASP A 10 -6.21 5.09 12.41
CA ASP A 10 -6.87 5.87 11.34
C ASP A 10 -5.84 6.57 10.44
N ALA A 11 -4.72 7.06 11.01
CA ALA A 11 -3.63 7.63 10.23
C ALA A 11 -2.90 6.54 9.41
N VAL A 12 -2.75 5.34 9.96
CA VAL A 12 -2.17 4.20 9.23
C VAL A 12 -3.10 3.75 8.10
N GLN A 13 -4.41 3.75 8.34
CA GLN A 13 -5.40 3.45 7.31
C GLN A 13 -5.35 4.50 6.18
N ALA A 14 -5.36 5.79 6.53
CA ALA A 14 -5.27 6.88 5.56
C ALA A 14 -3.99 6.77 4.71
N LEU A 15 -2.83 6.49 5.33
CA LEU A 15 -1.59 6.26 4.60
C LEU A 15 -1.69 5.06 3.64
N GLY A 16 -2.32 3.97 4.08
CA GLY A 16 -2.58 2.80 3.21
C GLY A 16 -3.45 3.15 2.00
N GLU A 17 -4.49 3.95 2.20
CA GLU A 17 -5.39 4.43 1.13
C GLU A 17 -4.65 5.40 0.18
N GLU A 18 -3.86 6.33 0.72
CA GLU A 18 -3.03 7.26 -0.07
C GLU A 18 -2.02 6.51 -0.96
N LEU A 19 -1.38 5.46 -0.43
CA LEU A 19 -0.45 4.64 -1.21
C LEU A 19 -1.15 3.83 -2.31
N ALA A 20 -2.39 3.38 -2.09
CA ALA A 20 -3.19 2.73 -3.15
C ALA A 20 -3.57 3.72 -4.26
N ALA A 21 -3.97 4.94 -3.87
CA ALA A 21 -4.28 6.01 -4.82
C ALA A 21 -3.04 6.39 -5.64
N LEU A 22 -1.90 6.62 -4.97
CA LEU A 22 -0.62 6.92 -5.61
C LEU A 22 -0.21 5.82 -6.59
N ALA A 23 -0.34 4.54 -6.21
CA ALA A 23 -0.04 3.44 -7.10
C ALA A 23 -0.94 3.43 -8.35
N THR A 24 -2.21 3.79 -8.20
CA THR A 24 -3.15 3.89 -9.32
C THR A 24 -2.75 5.02 -10.27
N GLU A 25 -2.42 6.20 -9.74
CA GLU A 25 -1.95 7.34 -10.54
C GLU A 25 -0.68 6.99 -11.31
N LEU A 26 0.33 6.44 -10.61
CA LEU A 26 1.61 6.08 -11.21
C LEU A 26 1.50 4.93 -12.24
N SER A 27 0.50 4.06 -12.11
CA SER A 27 0.28 2.99 -13.11
C SER A 27 -0.10 3.56 -14.48
N GLY A 28 -0.92 4.62 -14.50
CA GLY A 28 -1.24 5.34 -15.75
C GLY A 28 0.00 6.01 -16.34
N ASP A 29 0.86 6.58 -15.51
CA ASP A 29 2.12 7.19 -15.95
C ASP A 29 3.11 6.16 -16.51
N ALA A 30 3.18 4.95 -15.93
CA ALA A 30 4.01 3.87 -16.44
C ALA A 30 3.61 3.45 -17.87
N ASP A 31 2.31 3.31 -18.11
CA ASP A 31 1.77 2.97 -19.44
C ASP A 31 2.06 4.09 -20.46
N LEU A 32 1.90 5.35 -20.06
CA LEU A 32 2.25 6.51 -20.89
C LEU A 32 3.76 6.56 -21.19
N CYS A 33 4.61 6.28 -20.21
CA CYS A 33 6.05 6.21 -20.40
C CYS A 33 6.43 5.09 -21.38
N GLY A 34 5.85 3.89 -21.23
CA GLY A 34 6.09 2.76 -22.12
C GLY A 34 5.69 3.04 -23.57
N SER A 35 4.50 3.60 -23.78
CA SER A 35 4.02 3.97 -25.13
C SER A 35 4.84 5.10 -25.76
N THR A 36 5.27 6.09 -24.97
CA THR A 36 6.16 7.17 -25.43
C THR A 36 7.55 6.64 -25.79
N ALA A 37 8.09 5.70 -25.02
CA ALA A 37 9.37 5.06 -25.30
C ALA A 37 9.37 4.30 -26.64
N VAL A 38 8.28 3.60 -26.95
CA VAL A 38 8.10 2.95 -28.27
C VAL A 38 8.06 3.99 -29.40
N SER A 39 7.39 5.11 -29.18
CA SER A 39 7.32 6.21 -30.15
C SER A 39 8.70 6.83 -30.40
N LEU A 40 9.49 7.04 -29.33
CA LEU A 40 10.86 7.55 -29.43
C LEU A 40 11.80 6.59 -30.16
N ALA A 41 11.67 5.29 -29.91
CA ALA A 41 12.46 4.24 -30.58
C ALA A 41 12.26 4.23 -32.10
N THR A 42 11.12 4.72 -32.59
CA THR A 42 10.70 4.64 -33.99
C THR A 42 10.62 6.01 -34.69
N ALA A 43 10.94 7.10 -33.98
CA ALA A 43 10.78 8.47 -34.48
C ALA A 43 11.74 8.83 -35.63
N ALA A 44 12.95 8.28 -35.64
CA ALA A 44 13.93 8.46 -36.70
C ALA A 44 14.95 7.31 -36.72
N PRO A 45 15.57 6.98 -37.86
CA PRO A 45 16.69 6.03 -37.89
C PRO A 45 17.89 6.53 -37.08
N GLY A 46 18.58 5.62 -36.40
CA GLY A 46 19.88 5.87 -35.80
C GLY A 46 19.91 5.78 -34.28
N GLU A 47 21.13 5.79 -33.74
CA GLU A 47 21.47 5.50 -32.35
C GLU A 47 20.74 6.40 -31.34
N VAL A 48 20.42 7.65 -31.70
CA VAL A 48 19.73 8.58 -30.79
C VAL A 48 18.31 8.12 -30.49
N SER A 49 17.54 7.70 -31.49
CA SER A 49 16.18 7.18 -31.30
C SER A 49 16.20 5.86 -30.53
N GLU A 50 17.15 4.98 -30.87
CA GLU A 50 17.35 3.71 -30.17
C GLU A 50 17.65 3.93 -28.69
N GLN A 51 18.58 4.84 -28.37
CA GLN A 51 18.95 5.17 -27.00
C GLN A 51 17.81 5.86 -26.24
N ALA A 52 17.07 6.76 -26.88
CA ALA A 52 15.92 7.42 -26.28
C ALA A 52 14.81 6.41 -25.95
N GLY A 53 14.54 5.49 -26.87
CA GLY A 53 13.60 4.38 -26.65
C GLY A 53 14.03 3.47 -25.52
N ALA A 54 15.29 3.01 -25.51
CA ALA A 54 15.82 2.17 -24.44
C ALA A 54 15.76 2.87 -23.07
N THR A 55 16.11 4.15 -23.00
CA THR A 55 16.03 4.96 -21.77
C THR A 55 14.58 5.08 -21.29
N GLY A 56 13.65 5.35 -22.20
CA GLY A 56 12.22 5.41 -21.89
C GLY A 56 11.66 4.08 -21.37
N GLN A 57 12.12 2.94 -21.92
CA GLN A 57 11.72 1.62 -21.43
C GLN A 57 12.25 1.33 -20.01
N LEU A 58 13.52 1.67 -19.74
CA LEU A 58 14.08 1.54 -18.39
C LEU A 58 13.34 2.42 -17.39
N TRP A 59 12.93 3.63 -17.79
CA TRP A 59 12.10 4.50 -16.96
C TRP A 59 10.73 3.89 -16.68
N ALA A 60 10.05 3.35 -17.70
CA ALA A 60 8.77 2.68 -17.52
C ALA A 60 8.85 1.50 -16.52
N VAL A 61 9.94 0.71 -16.57
CA VAL A 61 10.21 -0.37 -15.60
C VAL A 61 10.37 0.18 -14.19
N LEU A 62 11.16 1.25 -13.99
CA LEU A 62 11.35 1.86 -12.67
C LEU A 62 10.02 2.39 -12.08
N VAL A 63 9.17 2.98 -12.90
CA VAL A 63 7.84 3.44 -12.46
C VAL A 63 6.96 2.23 -12.09
N ALA A 64 7.00 1.16 -12.87
CA ALA A 64 6.26 -0.06 -12.56
C ALA A 64 6.71 -0.71 -11.22
N ASP A 65 8.01 -0.71 -10.94
CA ASP A 65 8.53 -1.18 -9.65
C ASP A 65 8.05 -0.32 -8.48
N LEU A 66 8.00 1.01 -8.67
CA LEU A 66 7.47 1.94 -7.66
C LEU A 66 5.97 1.71 -7.41
N VAL A 67 5.19 1.49 -8.47
CA VAL A 67 3.76 1.12 -8.38
C VAL A 67 3.60 -0.15 -7.56
N ALA A 68 4.35 -1.20 -7.87
CA ALA A 68 4.30 -2.47 -7.15
C ALA A 68 4.65 -2.31 -5.66
N GLY A 69 5.68 -1.51 -5.36
CA GLY A 69 6.08 -1.18 -3.99
C GLY A 69 4.98 -0.43 -3.21
N ALA A 70 4.36 0.59 -3.81
CA ALA A 70 3.28 1.34 -3.20
C ALA A 70 2.04 0.47 -2.94
N GLN A 71 1.66 -0.41 -3.89
CA GLN A 71 0.58 -1.37 -3.69
C GLN A 71 0.87 -2.35 -2.57
N ALA A 72 2.08 -2.93 -2.54
CA ALA A 72 2.46 -3.88 -1.50
C ALA A 72 2.42 -3.23 -0.10
N ALA A 73 2.92 -2.01 0.03
CA ALA A 73 2.87 -1.25 1.28
C ALA A 73 1.41 -0.94 1.69
N SER A 74 0.58 -0.48 0.75
CA SER A 74 -0.85 -0.24 0.99
C SER A 74 -1.56 -1.48 1.54
N VAL A 75 -1.43 -2.63 0.85
CA VAL A 75 -2.04 -3.90 1.25
C VAL A 75 -1.60 -4.32 2.65
N ALA A 76 -0.30 -4.19 2.94
CA ALA A 76 0.24 -4.52 4.25
C ALA A 76 -0.33 -3.64 5.37
N LEU A 77 -0.41 -2.32 5.16
CA LEU A 77 -0.93 -1.38 6.15
C LEU A 77 -2.42 -1.60 6.41
N LEU A 78 -3.22 -1.73 5.36
CA LEU A 78 -4.67 -1.96 5.49
C LEU A 78 -4.97 -3.31 6.15
N GLY A 79 -4.22 -4.35 5.77
CA GLY A 79 -4.31 -5.67 6.42
C GLY A 79 -3.94 -5.63 7.90
N ALA A 80 -2.92 -4.87 8.28
CA ALA A 80 -2.51 -4.69 9.66
C ALA A 80 -3.58 -3.94 10.48
N VAL A 81 -4.15 -2.85 9.95
CA VAL A 81 -5.23 -2.10 10.61
C VAL A 81 -6.46 -3.00 10.84
N LEU A 82 -6.88 -3.75 9.82
CA LEU A 82 -8.02 -4.67 9.94
C LEU A 82 -7.75 -5.73 11.02
N SER A 83 -6.58 -6.36 10.98
CA SER A 83 -6.18 -7.38 11.95
C SER A 83 -6.18 -6.85 13.37
N TYR A 84 -5.68 -5.63 13.58
CA TYR A 84 -5.69 -4.99 14.89
C TYR A 84 -7.11 -4.72 15.39
N ARG A 85 -7.98 -4.14 14.56
CA ARG A 85 -9.37 -3.86 14.93
C ARG A 85 -10.15 -5.13 15.28
N LEU A 86 -9.92 -6.23 14.56
CA LEU A 86 -10.51 -7.53 14.88
C LEU A 86 -10.02 -8.09 16.22
N ALA A 87 -8.72 -7.98 16.50
CA ALA A 87 -8.14 -8.42 17.76
C ALA A 87 -8.67 -7.59 18.95
N ASP A 88 -8.82 -6.28 18.77
CA ASP A 88 -9.38 -5.36 19.78
C ASP A 88 -10.85 -5.65 20.08
N ALA A 89 -11.67 -5.89 19.04
CA ALA A 89 -13.07 -6.30 19.21
C ALA A 89 -13.18 -7.63 19.98
N ALA A 90 -12.39 -8.64 19.60
CA ALA A 90 -12.38 -9.94 20.28
C ALA A 90 -11.88 -9.86 21.73
N LEU A 91 -10.97 -8.93 22.05
CA LEU A 91 -10.57 -8.66 23.44
C LEU A 91 -11.71 -8.00 24.21
N SER A 92 -12.33 -6.97 23.63
CA SER A 92 -13.43 -6.23 24.23
C SER A 92 -14.63 -7.13 24.54
N ASP A 93 -14.99 -8.02 23.62
CA ASP A 93 -16.07 -9.01 23.80
C ASP A 93 -15.78 -9.95 24.98
N ARG A 94 -14.55 -10.46 25.08
CA ARG A 94 -14.13 -11.32 26.21
C ARG A 94 -14.20 -10.59 27.55
N LEU A 95 -13.79 -9.32 27.58
CA LEU A 95 -13.86 -8.51 28.79
C LEU A 95 -15.31 -8.21 29.20
N LEU A 96 -16.18 -7.93 28.24
CA LEU A 96 -17.61 -7.72 28.50
C LEU A 96 -18.28 -9.00 29.00
N ALA A 97 -17.98 -10.15 28.39
CA ALA A 97 -18.47 -11.45 28.83
C ALA A 97 -18.01 -11.77 30.26
N ALA A 98 -16.75 -11.51 30.59
CA ALA A 98 -16.22 -11.73 31.94
C ALA A 98 -16.90 -10.84 32.99
N ARG A 99 -17.26 -9.59 32.65
CA ARG A 99 -17.96 -8.66 33.56
C ARG A 99 -19.44 -9.00 33.77
N THR A 100 -20.07 -9.62 32.79
CA THR A 100 -21.50 -9.98 32.83
C THR A 100 -21.75 -11.39 33.36
N ALA A 101 -20.69 -12.19 33.55
CA ALA A 101 -20.77 -13.49 34.18
C ALA A 101 -21.30 -13.34 35.63
N PRO A 102 -22.34 -14.08 36.03
CA PRO A 102 -22.84 -14.05 37.39
C PRO A 102 -21.76 -14.54 38.36
N PRO A 103 -21.74 -14.06 39.63
CA PRO A 103 -20.81 -14.59 40.62
C PRO A 103 -21.06 -16.10 40.72
N MET A 104 -20.05 -16.90 40.42
CA MET A 104 -20.09 -18.34 40.69
C MET A 104 -20.27 -18.50 42.20
N GLY A 105 -21.51 -18.74 42.61
CA GLY A 105 -21.87 -18.96 44.00
C GLY A 105 -21.05 -20.13 44.53
N THR A 106 -20.14 -19.84 45.44
CA THR A 106 -19.44 -20.83 46.25
C THR A 106 -20.51 -21.58 47.04
N ARG A 107 -20.73 -22.84 46.69
CA ARG A 107 -21.54 -23.79 47.45
C ARG A 107 -20.62 -24.72 48.23
#